data_AF-A0A836H8T3-F1
#
_entry.id   AF-A0A836H8T3-F1
#
_cell.length_a   1.000
_cell.length_b   1.000
_cell.length_c   1.000
_cell.angle_alpha   90.00
_cell.angle_beta   90.00
_cell.angle_gamma   90.00
#
_symmetry.space_group_name_H-M   'P 1'
#
loop_
_entity.id
_entity.type
_entity.pdbx_description
1 polymer ?
#
loop_
_entity_poly.entity_id
_entity_poly.type
_entity_poly.pdbx_seq_one_letter_code
_entity_poly.pdbx_strand_id
1 'polypeptide(L)'
;MWRRGSTVAVVQLPCGGIHGRGSPGADSVAGTTTVAASSSPSSPLLTTRRHAGCDLLSPLSKLGQSRDLAADLKAGRQRNNREIIASFDKMQTMDEIHYRKTERPWELVPRYAKKRVTDLVGILSSEDRMEIEQAIDKMQSLCQTDMYVVLVPTVGYTTPKAFANSIFFDWAIGEPSGSGLLLVIAQREATVQLISGLPIEEYFDSHFLEPAVREIFQPLVRDGKPSQATVQLVYAIARQAQEMHTRWTKGMLALPTRNKVRLVGKTVRYGVRQVPYLVVGVLFFTACTAWLVSQVLDTVCPKCHHLMSRVRDDATLQKLMTRGQYLELMNGCSYYRVWKCPHCADGHSVVLCSRDLHQSTKCLQCMDCQYYTCGLEKQIVKLPSKDEDGLKKLTYSCANCHIGREVLLPLYRPVAMETEKKWFDFLLEGSQSHKKTSANLKP
;
A
#
# COMPACT_ATOMS: atom_id res chain seq x y z
N MET A 1 -9.94 1.93 35.34
CA MET A 1 -9.78 3.13 34.49
C MET A 1 -8.52 2.98 33.62
N TRP A 2 -8.56 2.13 32.58
CA TRP A 2 -7.50 2.02 31.58
C TRP A 2 -8.19 1.95 30.22
N ARG A 3 -8.10 3.04 29.44
CA ARG A 3 -8.56 3.10 28.05
C ARG A 3 -7.68 2.16 27.22
N ARG A 4 -8.24 1.04 26.74
CA ARG A 4 -7.66 0.26 25.63
C ARG A 4 -8.65 0.34 24.48
N GLY A 5 -8.24 1.00 23.41
CA GLY A 5 -9.04 1.10 22.20
C GLY A 5 -9.05 -0.24 21.49
N SER A 6 -10.25 -0.73 21.20
CA SER A 6 -10.47 -1.79 20.22
C SER A 6 -9.94 -1.33 18.86
N THR A 7 -9.34 -2.26 18.13
CA THR A 7 -9.08 -2.13 16.70
C THR A 7 -10.41 -2.10 15.97
N VAL A 8 -10.50 -1.21 14.99
CA VAL A 8 -11.76 -0.83 14.35
C VAL A 8 -11.51 -0.73 12.87
N ALA A 9 -12.42 -1.34 12.12
CA ALA A 9 -12.51 -1.24 10.68
C ALA A 9 -13.30 0.02 10.28
N VAL A 10 -12.68 0.91 9.49
CA VAL A 10 -13.33 2.15 9.02
C VAL A 10 -13.24 2.22 7.50
N VAL A 11 -14.39 2.40 6.86
CA VAL A 11 -14.47 2.61 5.40
C VAL A 11 -15.20 3.90 5.13
N GLN A 12 -14.58 4.81 4.37
CA GLN A 12 -15.16 6.06 3.91
C GLN A 12 -15.74 5.86 2.51
N LEU A 13 -17.01 6.23 2.31
CA LEU A 13 -17.68 6.14 1.01
C LEU A 13 -17.34 7.39 0.15
N PRO A 14 -17.07 7.24 -1.16
CA PRO A 14 -16.91 8.38 -2.06
C PRO A 14 -18.26 9.01 -2.41
N CYS A 15 -18.47 10.29 -2.06
CA CYS A 15 -19.65 11.07 -2.44
C CYS A 15 -19.47 11.70 -3.84
N GLY A 16 -20.33 11.34 -4.80
CA GLY A 16 -20.46 12.02 -6.09
C GLY A 16 -21.53 13.13 -6.01
N GLY A 17 -21.11 14.39 -6.17
CA GLY A 17 -22.01 15.55 -6.15
C GLY A 17 -22.72 15.75 -7.50
N ILE A 18 -24.05 15.81 -7.47
CA ILE A 18 -24.88 16.22 -8.62
C ILE A 18 -25.25 17.70 -8.41
N HIS A 19 -24.64 18.60 -9.18
CA HIS A 19 -25.09 19.98 -9.33
C HIS A 19 -25.76 20.15 -10.69
N GLY A 20 -27.07 20.39 -10.68
CA GLY A 20 -27.82 20.86 -11.84
C GLY A 20 -27.65 22.37 -12.03
N ARG A 21 -27.50 22.80 -13.29
CA ARG A 21 -27.68 24.18 -13.74
C ARG A 21 -28.35 24.15 -15.12
N GLY A 22 -29.43 24.92 -15.27
CA GLY A 22 -30.36 24.83 -16.41
C GLY A 22 -30.09 25.80 -17.57
N SER A 23 -30.64 25.38 -18.73
CA SER A 23 -31.33 26.12 -19.81
C SER A 23 -30.62 27.27 -20.56
N PRO A 24 -31.13 27.76 -21.73
CA PRO A 24 -32.03 27.19 -22.76
C PRO A 24 -31.53 27.43 -24.22
N GLY A 25 -32.25 26.96 -25.25
CA GLY A 25 -32.10 27.48 -26.63
C GLY A 25 -32.64 26.58 -27.75
N ALA A 26 -33.50 27.13 -28.59
CA ALA A 26 -34.25 26.53 -29.70
C ALA A 26 -33.38 26.07 -30.89
N ASP A 27 -33.86 25.10 -31.69
CA ASP A 27 -34.37 25.36 -33.05
C ASP A 27 -34.74 24.09 -33.83
N SER A 28 -35.78 24.29 -34.64
CA SER A 28 -36.48 23.42 -35.58
C SER A 28 -35.59 22.87 -36.71
N VAL A 29 -35.83 21.65 -37.21
CA VAL A 29 -35.85 21.31 -38.66
C VAL A 29 -36.64 20.00 -38.89
N ALA A 30 -37.49 20.04 -39.91
CA ALA A 30 -38.32 18.96 -40.45
C ALA A 30 -37.54 17.93 -41.28
N GLY A 31 -38.09 16.72 -41.40
CA GLY A 31 -37.62 15.69 -42.34
C GLY A 31 -38.58 14.50 -42.45
N THR A 32 -39.37 14.51 -43.51
CA THR A 32 -40.43 13.57 -43.90
C THR A 32 -39.88 12.25 -44.49
N THR A 33 -40.79 11.30 -44.78
CA THR A 33 -40.67 10.05 -45.60
C THR A 33 -40.09 8.81 -44.90
N THR A 34 -40.59 7.56 -45.04
CA THR A 34 -41.75 6.95 -45.73
C THR A 34 -41.87 5.47 -45.29
N VAL A 35 -43.10 5.00 -45.05
CA VAL A 35 -43.72 3.75 -45.59
C VAL A 35 -43.02 2.40 -45.36
N ALA A 36 -43.72 1.50 -44.65
CA ALA A 36 -44.06 0.16 -45.14
C ALA A 36 -45.11 -0.49 -44.22
N ALA A 37 -46.27 -0.78 -44.80
CA ALA A 37 -47.35 -1.54 -44.22
C ALA A 37 -47.16 -3.04 -44.47
N SER A 38 -47.64 -3.89 -43.56
CA SER A 38 -48.19 -5.19 -43.93
C SER A 38 -49.22 -5.66 -42.89
N SER A 39 -50.46 -5.59 -43.34
CA SER A 39 -51.74 -6.11 -42.84
C SER A 39 -51.74 -7.64 -42.64
N SER A 40 -52.17 -8.15 -41.47
CA SER A 40 -53.50 -8.78 -41.19
C SER A 40 -53.60 -10.29 -41.60
N PRO A 41 -54.68 -11.07 -41.32
CA PRO A 41 -55.89 -10.84 -40.50
C PRO A 41 -56.36 -12.11 -39.70
N SER A 42 -57.61 -12.03 -39.18
CA SER A 42 -58.58 -13.10 -38.79
C SER A 42 -58.77 -13.32 -37.28
N SER A 43 -59.97 -13.37 -36.69
CA SER A 43 -61.38 -13.11 -37.07
C SER A 43 -62.20 -13.02 -35.76
N PRO A 44 -63.34 -12.31 -35.72
CA PRO A 44 -64.21 -12.22 -34.54
C PRO A 44 -65.40 -13.19 -34.62
N LEU A 45 -65.93 -13.63 -33.47
CA LEU A 45 -67.25 -14.23 -33.38
C LEU A 45 -68.07 -13.58 -32.25
N LEU A 46 -69.21 -13.03 -32.66
CA LEU A 46 -70.32 -12.53 -31.87
C LEU A 46 -71.34 -13.65 -31.67
N THR A 47 -71.84 -13.84 -30.45
CA THR A 47 -73.14 -14.49 -30.19
C THR A 47 -73.85 -13.88 -28.98
N THR A 48 -74.83 -13.01 -29.27
CA THR A 48 -76.23 -13.00 -28.80
C THR A 48 -76.62 -13.44 -27.38
N ARG A 49 -77.08 -12.45 -26.58
CA ARG A 49 -78.46 -12.19 -26.08
C ARG A 49 -79.27 -13.26 -25.31
N ARG A 50 -79.68 -12.93 -24.06
CA ARG A 50 -81.07 -12.88 -23.43
C ARG A 50 -80.94 -12.84 -21.88
N HIS A 51 -81.21 -11.70 -21.22
CA HIS A 51 -82.46 -11.26 -20.54
C HIS A 51 -82.93 -12.09 -19.33
N ALA A 52 -82.91 -11.50 -18.12
CA ALA A 52 -84.08 -11.22 -17.25
C ALA A 52 -83.67 -10.74 -15.83
N GLY A 53 -84.35 -9.71 -15.30
CA GLY A 53 -84.37 -9.36 -13.86
C GLY A 53 -84.30 -7.86 -13.55
N CYS A 54 -85.45 -7.20 -13.43
CA CYS A 54 -85.65 -5.85 -12.86
C CYS A 54 -85.26 -5.83 -11.35
N ASP A 55 -84.97 -4.75 -10.64
CA ASP A 55 -85.67 -3.45 -10.53
C ASP A 55 -84.81 -2.39 -9.79
N LEU A 56 -85.31 -1.15 -9.85
CA LEU A 56 -85.11 0.00 -8.93
C LEU A 56 -84.14 1.13 -9.32
N LEU A 57 -84.68 2.07 -10.10
CA LEU A 57 -84.77 3.52 -9.83
C LEU A 57 -83.49 4.37 -9.59
N SER A 58 -83.28 5.25 -10.59
CA SER A 58 -82.92 6.70 -10.50
C SER A 58 -81.44 7.12 -10.38
N PRO A 59 -81.08 8.38 -10.72
CA PRO A 59 -81.06 8.93 -12.07
C PRO A 59 -79.70 9.51 -12.50
N LEU A 60 -79.46 9.51 -13.81
CA LEU A 60 -78.41 10.22 -14.54
C LEU A 60 -78.46 11.75 -14.32
N SER A 61 -77.89 12.26 -13.21
CA SER A 61 -77.77 13.73 -13.04
C SER A 61 -76.54 14.26 -12.27
N LYS A 62 -75.51 13.43 -11.98
CA LYS A 62 -74.34 13.89 -11.16
C LYS A 62 -72.95 13.59 -11.74
N LEU A 63 -72.80 13.49 -13.05
CA LEU A 63 -71.50 13.22 -13.69
C LEU A 63 -70.57 14.45 -13.84
N GLY A 64 -70.96 15.63 -13.36
CA GLY A 64 -70.13 16.84 -13.37
C GLY A 64 -69.20 17.02 -12.17
N GLN A 65 -69.42 16.33 -11.05
CA GLN A 65 -68.69 16.57 -9.79
C GLN A 65 -67.53 15.59 -9.53
N SER A 66 -67.44 14.47 -10.26
CA SER A 66 -66.46 13.42 -9.96
C SER A 66 -65.06 13.73 -10.47
N ARG A 67 -64.92 14.52 -11.54
CA ARG A 67 -63.60 14.87 -12.11
C ARG A 67 -62.90 15.94 -11.28
N ASP A 68 -63.64 16.93 -10.81
CA ASP A 68 -63.12 18.00 -9.95
C ASP A 68 -62.85 17.48 -8.54
N LEU A 69 -63.71 16.61 -7.99
CA LEU A 69 -63.43 15.91 -6.74
C LEU A 69 -62.22 14.97 -6.85
N ALA A 70 -62.04 14.27 -7.97
CA ALA A 70 -60.86 13.42 -8.19
C ALA A 70 -59.59 14.26 -8.36
N ALA A 71 -59.67 15.43 -8.99
CA ALA A 71 -58.57 16.38 -9.11
C ALA A 71 -58.21 16.98 -7.74
N ASP A 72 -59.21 17.33 -6.92
CA ASP A 72 -59.00 17.83 -5.55
C ASP A 72 -58.50 16.76 -4.59
N LEU A 73 -58.94 15.50 -4.74
CA LEU A 73 -58.38 14.37 -3.99
C LEU A 73 -56.93 14.08 -4.40
N LYS A 74 -56.60 14.22 -5.70
CA LYS A 74 -55.23 14.06 -6.21
C LYS A 74 -54.34 15.22 -5.79
N ALA A 75 -54.84 16.46 -5.83
CA ALA A 75 -54.16 17.66 -5.36
C ALA A 75 -54.03 17.70 -3.83
N GLY A 76 -55.01 17.17 -3.10
CA GLY A 76 -54.98 16.98 -1.65
C GLY A 76 -53.99 15.90 -1.23
N ARG A 77 -53.94 14.77 -1.96
CA ARG A 77 -52.94 13.72 -1.74
C ARG A 77 -51.53 14.20 -2.10
N GLN A 78 -51.37 15.03 -3.12
CA GLN A 78 -50.08 15.67 -3.45
C GLN A 78 -49.67 16.74 -2.43
N ARG A 79 -50.62 17.53 -1.89
CA ARG A 79 -50.37 18.47 -0.79
C ARG A 79 -49.96 17.74 0.49
N ASN A 80 -50.69 16.71 0.89
CA ASN A 80 -50.31 15.86 2.04
C ASN A 80 -48.95 15.21 1.83
N ASN A 81 -48.67 14.64 0.65
CA ASN A 81 -47.36 14.03 0.39
C ASN A 81 -46.24 15.08 0.43
N ARG A 82 -46.47 16.30 -0.08
CA ARG A 82 -45.49 17.39 -0.03
C ARG A 82 -45.29 17.94 1.38
N GLU A 83 -46.35 18.02 2.18
CA GLU A 83 -46.30 18.41 3.59
C GLU A 83 -45.63 17.34 4.46
N ILE A 84 -45.87 16.06 4.16
CA ILE A 84 -45.17 14.92 4.76
C ILE A 84 -43.68 14.99 4.40
N ILE A 85 -43.32 15.16 3.13
CA ILE A 85 -41.92 15.32 2.68
C ILE A 85 -41.28 16.56 3.32
N ALA A 86 -41.97 17.70 3.35
CA ALA A 86 -41.48 18.92 4.00
C ALA A 86 -41.33 18.75 5.52
N SER A 87 -42.18 17.93 6.15
CA SER A 87 -42.04 17.58 7.57
C SER A 87 -40.84 16.67 7.82
N PHE A 88 -40.53 15.76 6.89
CA PHE A 88 -39.31 14.94 6.93
C PHE A 88 -38.05 15.80 6.74
N ASP A 89 -38.03 16.75 5.79
CA ASP A 89 -36.93 17.71 5.64
C ASP A 89 -36.75 18.60 6.89
N LYS A 90 -37.86 18.97 7.54
CA LYS A 90 -37.86 19.75 8.78
C LYS A 90 -37.39 18.94 10.00
N MET A 91 -37.70 17.63 10.05
CA MET A 91 -37.16 16.69 11.05
C MET A 91 -35.67 16.46 10.82
N GLN A 92 -35.23 16.23 9.57
CA GLN A 92 -33.81 16.08 9.22
C GLN A 92 -32.96 17.31 9.60
N THR A 93 -33.52 18.51 9.46
CA THR A 93 -32.87 19.77 9.85
C THR A 93 -32.93 20.05 11.36
N MET A 94 -33.97 19.62 12.09
CA MET A 94 -34.00 19.69 13.56
C MET A 94 -33.05 18.69 14.22
N ASP A 95 -32.98 17.46 13.71
CA ASP A 95 -32.09 16.41 14.21
C ASP A 95 -30.62 16.81 14.01
N GLU A 96 -30.27 17.44 12.87
CA GLU A 96 -28.95 17.99 12.62
C GLU A 96 -28.49 19.02 13.67
N ILE A 97 -29.39 19.91 14.07
CA ILE A 97 -29.09 20.96 15.05
C ILE A 97 -29.03 20.35 16.46
N HIS A 98 -29.84 19.32 16.75
CA HIS A 98 -29.87 18.64 18.04
C HIS A 98 -28.64 17.75 18.28
N TYR A 99 -28.22 16.97 17.29
CA TYR A 99 -26.99 16.15 17.35
C TYR A 99 -25.71 17.00 17.44
N ARG A 100 -25.70 18.21 16.86
CA ARG A 100 -24.56 19.14 17.00
C ARG A 100 -24.51 19.85 18.34
N LYS A 101 -25.63 20.03 19.04
CA LYS A 101 -25.66 20.78 20.32
C LYS A 101 -25.46 19.89 21.56
N THR A 102 -25.62 18.58 21.42
CA THR A 102 -25.46 17.63 22.53
C THR A 102 -24.00 17.24 22.72
N GLU A 103 -23.49 17.34 23.95
CA GLU A 103 -22.12 16.92 24.30
C GLU A 103 -21.92 15.40 24.14
N ARG A 104 -23.01 14.63 24.24
CA ARG A 104 -23.03 13.16 24.14
C ARG A 104 -24.08 12.68 23.12
N PRO A 105 -23.76 12.71 21.81
CA PRO A 105 -24.73 12.38 20.77
C PRO A 105 -25.19 10.91 20.78
N TRP A 106 -24.43 10.00 21.41
CA TRP A 106 -24.76 8.57 21.47
C TRP A 106 -25.88 8.24 22.47
N GLU A 107 -26.11 9.07 23.48
CA GLU A 107 -27.22 8.89 24.45
C GLU A 107 -28.60 9.08 23.79
N LEU A 108 -28.63 9.79 22.65
CA LEU A 108 -29.84 9.98 21.85
C LEU A 108 -30.30 8.70 21.14
N VAL A 109 -29.43 7.69 21.03
CA VAL A 109 -29.77 6.43 20.37
C VAL A 109 -30.49 5.53 21.37
N PRO A 110 -31.82 5.32 21.23
CA PRO A 110 -32.58 4.53 22.18
C PRO A 110 -32.19 3.06 22.06
N ARG A 111 -31.91 2.41 23.20
CA ARG A 111 -31.77 0.96 23.26
C ARG A 111 -33.13 0.32 23.46
N TYR A 112 -33.63 -0.36 22.44
CA TYR A 112 -34.84 -1.17 22.56
C TYR A 112 -34.49 -2.56 23.10
N ALA A 113 -34.96 -2.91 24.30
CA ALA A 113 -34.65 -4.19 24.93
C ALA A 113 -35.01 -5.42 24.07
N LYS A 114 -36.01 -5.31 23.19
CA LYS A 114 -36.48 -6.40 22.31
C LYS A 114 -36.05 -6.25 20.85
N LYS A 115 -35.48 -5.11 20.43
CA LYS A 115 -35.14 -4.88 19.02
C LYS A 115 -33.63 -4.76 18.85
N ARG A 116 -33.08 -5.59 17.96
CA ARG A 116 -31.64 -5.61 17.64
C ARG A 116 -31.24 -4.54 16.61
N VAL A 117 -32.22 -4.02 15.88
CA VAL A 117 -32.03 -2.99 14.85
C VAL A 117 -32.57 -1.65 15.33
N THR A 118 -31.77 -0.60 15.26
CA THR A 118 -32.14 0.78 15.56
C THR A 118 -31.93 1.63 14.32
N ASP A 119 -33.01 2.03 13.67
CA ASP A 119 -32.97 2.88 12.47
C ASP A 119 -33.54 4.25 12.83
N LEU A 120 -32.66 5.24 12.94
CA LEU A 120 -33.01 6.65 13.15
C LEU A 120 -33.08 7.44 11.84
N VAL A 121 -32.68 6.84 10.72
CA VAL A 121 -32.69 7.50 9.41
C VAL A 121 -33.98 7.20 8.65
N GLY A 122 -34.62 6.07 8.95
CA GLY A 122 -35.81 5.60 8.24
C GLY A 122 -35.49 5.04 6.86
N ILE A 123 -34.28 4.49 6.69
CA ILE A 123 -33.81 3.92 5.43
C ILE A 123 -34.32 2.47 5.25
N LEU A 124 -34.53 1.74 6.34
CA LEU A 124 -34.91 0.34 6.29
C LEU A 124 -36.40 0.15 6.02
N SER A 125 -36.72 -0.73 5.06
CA SER A 125 -38.09 -1.22 4.89
C SER A 125 -38.49 -2.10 6.09
N SER A 126 -39.79 -2.24 6.36
CA SER A 126 -40.28 -3.14 7.43
C SER A 126 -39.92 -4.61 7.17
N GLU A 127 -39.87 -5.01 5.90
CA GLU A 127 -39.53 -6.37 5.47
C GLU A 127 -38.04 -6.66 5.72
N ASP A 128 -37.16 -5.79 5.21
CA ASP A 128 -35.71 -5.89 5.35
C ASP A 128 -35.29 -5.81 6.83
N ARG A 129 -35.96 -4.97 7.62
CA ARG A 129 -35.72 -4.89 9.06
C ARG A 129 -36.01 -6.23 9.75
N MET A 130 -37.13 -6.86 9.41
CA MET A 130 -37.49 -8.16 9.97
C MET A 130 -36.51 -9.24 9.52
N GLU A 131 -36.03 -9.19 8.27
CA GLU A 131 -35.00 -10.10 7.75
C GLU A 131 -33.67 -9.95 8.51
N ILE A 132 -33.24 -8.72 8.78
CA ILE A 132 -32.04 -8.44 9.58
C ILE A 132 -32.20 -8.97 11.02
N GLU A 133 -33.33 -8.68 11.67
CA GLU A 133 -33.60 -9.17 13.04
C GLU A 133 -33.58 -10.71 13.08
N GLN A 134 -34.20 -11.39 12.12
CA GLN A 134 -34.14 -12.85 12.01
C GLN A 134 -32.73 -13.39 11.75
N ALA A 135 -31.93 -12.71 10.94
CA ALA A 135 -30.54 -13.10 10.68
C ALA A 135 -29.67 -12.97 11.94
N ILE A 136 -29.87 -11.89 12.71
CA ILE A 136 -29.18 -11.67 13.99
C ILE A 136 -29.57 -12.75 15.01
N ASP A 137 -30.86 -13.07 15.14
CA ASP A 137 -31.33 -14.09 16.08
C ASP A 137 -30.76 -15.48 15.74
N LYS A 138 -30.73 -15.83 14.44
CA LYS A 138 -30.07 -17.05 13.96
C LYS A 138 -28.59 -17.05 14.28
N MET A 139 -27.88 -15.95 14.03
CA MET A 139 -26.46 -15.84 14.36
C MET A 139 -26.22 -15.97 15.86
N GLN A 140 -27.07 -15.37 16.70
CA GLN A 140 -26.97 -15.47 18.15
C GLN A 140 -27.12 -16.94 18.62
N SER A 141 -28.12 -17.67 18.10
CA SER A 141 -28.33 -19.07 18.47
C SER A 141 -27.18 -19.99 18.02
N LEU A 142 -26.58 -19.75 16.87
CA LEU A 142 -25.51 -20.60 16.31
C LEU A 142 -24.11 -20.24 16.84
N CYS A 143 -23.82 -18.96 17.00
CA CYS A 143 -22.47 -18.45 17.28
C CYS A 143 -22.31 -17.86 18.69
N GLN A 144 -23.37 -17.85 19.51
CA GLN A 144 -23.37 -17.26 20.86
C GLN A 144 -22.84 -15.81 20.89
N THR A 145 -23.12 -15.06 19.82
CA THR A 145 -22.62 -13.70 19.60
C THR A 145 -23.80 -12.76 19.43
N ASP A 146 -23.81 -11.70 20.24
CA ASP A 146 -24.86 -10.69 20.23
C ASP A 146 -24.50 -9.59 19.24
N MET A 147 -25.36 -9.33 18.25
CA MET A 147 -25.15 -8.27 17.27
C MET A 147 -26.25 -7.21 17.33
N TYR A 148 -25.85 -5.96 17.17
CA TYR A 148 -26.76 -4.82 16.99
C TYR A 148 -26.42 -4.05 15.71
N VAL A 149 -27.45 -3.53 15.07
CA VAL A 149 -27.32 -2.68 13.88
C VAL A 149 -27.93 -1.33 14.19
N VAL A 150 -27.14 -0.27 14.00
CA VAL A 150 -27.54 1.10 14.30
C VAL A 150 -27.31 1.98 13.07
N LEU A 151 -28.38 2.58 12.56
CA LEU A 151 -28.34 3.56 11.49
C LEU A 151 -28.62 4.93 12.10
N VAL A 152 -27.68 5.85 11.93
CA VAL A 152 -27.75 7.20 12.51
C VAL A 152 -27.57 8.23 11.40
N PRO A 153 -28.32 9.35 11.42
CA PRO A 153 -28.15 10.41 10.42
C PRO A 153 -26.75 11.04 10.50
N THR A 154 -26.23 11.29 11.70
CA THR A 154 -24.90 11.90 11.93
C THR A 154 -24.30 11.52 13.28
N VAL A 155 -22.98 11.55 13.40
CA VAL A 155 -22.25 11.39 14.67
C VAL A 155 -21.85 12.72 15.33
N GLY A 156 -22.29 13.84 14.77
CA GLY A 156 -22.02 15.18 15.32
C GLY A 156 -20.55 15.59 15.23
N TYR A 157 -19.99 16.14 16.31
CA TYR A 157 -18.57 16.55 16.39
C TYR A 157 -17.61 15.43 16.81
N THR A 158 -18.13 14.22 17.01
CA THR A 158 -17.33 13.08 17.45
C THR A 158 -16.81 12.28 16.27
N THR A 159 -15.72 11.52 16.46
CA THR A 159 -15.30 10.58 15.42
C THR A 159 -16.30 9.42 15.37
N PRO A 160 -16.67 8.90 14.19
CA PRO A 160 -17.61 7.78 14.08
C PRO A 160 -17.16 6.56 14.90
N LYS A 161 -15.85 6.36 15.01
CA LYS A 161 -15.23 5.35 15.87
C LYS A 161 -15.52 5.60 17.35
N ALA A 162 -15.30 6.82 17.85
CA ALA A 162 -15.56 7.13 19.25
C ALA A 162 -17.05 6.99 19.59
N PHE A 163 -17.92 7.46 18.68
CA PHE A 163 -19.37 7.34 18.79
C PHE A 163 -19.85 5.89 18.85
N ALA A 164 -19.35 5.03 17.95
CA ALA A 164 -19.74 3.63 17.97
C ALA A 164 -19.20 2.91 19.22
N ASN A 165 -17.99 3.25 19.69
CA ASN A 165 -17.44 2.67 20.91
C ASN A 165 -18.27 3.05 22.15
N SER A 166 -18.73 4.30 22.24
CA SER A 166 -19.58 4.71 23.37
C SER A 166 -20.90 3.96 23.38
N ILE A 167 -21.55 3.74 22.22
CA ILE A 167 -22.76 2.88 22.14
C ILE A 167 -22.43 1.45 22.60
N PHE A 168 -21.32 0.89 22.12
CA PHE A 168 -20.92 -0.48 22.47
C PHE A 168 -20.76 -0.68 23.98
N PHE A 169 -20.14 0.28 24.66
CA PHE A 169 -19.95 0.25 26.12
C PHE A 169 -21.22 0.56 26.89
N ASP A 170 -21.97 1.59 26.51
CA ASP A 170 -23.19 2.00 27.23
C ASP A 170 -24.28 0.91 27.16
N TRP A 171 -24.32 0.16 26.05
CA TRP A 171 -25.25 -0.95 25.88
C TRP A 171 -24.72 -2.28 26.43
N ALA A 172 -23.50 -2.32 26.97
CA ALA A 172 -22.87 -3.53 27.49
C ALA A 172 -23.00 -4.72 26.51
N ILE A 173 -22.71 -4.47 25.22
CA ILE A 173 -22.97 -5.44 24.16
C ILE A 173 -22.04 -6.65 24.31
N GLY A 174 -22.63 -7.83 24.44
CA GLY A 174 -21.89 -9.10 24.55
C GLY A 174 -21.43 -9.45 25.96
N GLU A 175 -21.82 -8.72 27.02
CA GLU A 175 -21.55 -9.15 28.39
C GLU A 175 -22.43 -10.35 28.79
N PRO A 176 -21.92 -11.34 29.58
CA PRO A 176 -20.59 -11.39 30.19
C PRO A 176 -19.50 -12.08 29.32
N SER A 177 -19.86 -12.70 28.20
CA SER A 177 -18.92 -13.47 27.36
C SER A 177 -17.90 -12.60 26.63
N GLY A 178 -18.18 -11.31 26.48
CA GLY A 178 -17.46 -10.37 25.63
C GLY A 178 -17.75 -10.56 24.14
N SER A 179 -18.71 -11.42 23.78
CA SER A 179 -19.04 -11.82 22.42
C SER A 179 -20.05 -10.87 21.77
N GLY A 180 -19.65 -9.62 21.56
CA GLY A 180 -20.51 -8.56 21.03
C GLY A 180 -20.07 -8.02 19.67
N LEU A 181 -21.02 -7.75 18.78
CA LEU A 181 -20.83 -7.06 17.51
C LEU A 181 -21.77 -5.85 17.41
N LEU A 182 -21.27 -4.73 16.91
CA LEU A 182 -22.05 -3.53 16.66
C LEU A 182 -21.70 -3.00 15.27
N LEU A 183 -22.70 -2.96 14.39
CA LEU A 183 -22.61 -2.32 13.09
C LEU A 183 -23.24 -0.94 13.18
N VAL A 184 -22.46 0.11 12.92
CA VAL A 184 -22.95 1.49 12.86
C VAL A 184 -22.78 2.03 11.44
N ILE A 185 -23.88 2.52 10.87
CA ILE A 185 -23.90 3.20 9.58
C ILE A 185 -24.28 4.65 9.83
N ALA A 186 -23.36 5.56 9.52
CA ALA A 186 -23.57 6.99 9.66
C ALA A 186 -23.79 7.61 8.28
N GLN A 187 -25.00 8.13 8.03
CA GLN A 187 -25.43 8.55 6.70
C GLN A 187 -24.61 9.74 6.18
N ARG A 188 -24.44 10.78 7.00
CA ARG A 188 -23.79 12.04 6.57
C ARG A 188 -22.28 11.95 6.45
N GLU A 189 -21.64 11.27 7.38
CA GLU A 189 -20.20 11.00 7.30
C GLU A 189 -19.90 9.94 6.23
N ALA A 190 -20.94 9.27 5.73
CA ALA A 190 -20.87 8.22 4.73
C ALA A 190 -19.85 7.15 5.16
N THR A 191 -19.94 6.73 6.42
CA THR A 191 -19.04 5.75 7.02
C THR A 191 -19.79 4.56 7.56
N VAL A 192 -19.21 3.38 7.34
CA VAL A 192 -19.63 2.12 7.95
C VAL A 192 -18.56 1.71 8.97
N GLN A 193 -18.98 1.45 10.21
CA GLN A 193 -18.13 1.08 11.33
C GLN A 193 -18.60 -0.26 11.88
N LEU A 194 -17.69 -1.22 11.99
CA LEU A 194 -17.93 -2.48 12.71
C LEU A 194 -17.07 -2.50 13.96
N ILE A 195 -17.71 -2.64 15.11
CA ILE A 195 -17.05 -2.83 16.40
C ILE A 195 -17.32 -4.23 16.89
N SER A 196 -16.25 -4.90 17.28
CA SER A 196 -16.26 -6.23 17.85
C SER A 196 -15.71 -6.21 19.27
N GLY A 197 -16.23 -7.11 20.12
CA GLY A 197 -15.66 -7.38 21.42
C GLY A 197 -14.26 -7.98 21.33
N LEU A 198 -13.50 -7.83 22.42
CA LEU A 198 -12.13 -8.33 22.56
C LEU A 198 -11.90 -9.79 22.09
N PRO A 199 -12.81 -10.77 22.33
CA PRO A 199 -12.56 -12.14 21.92
C PRO A 199 -12.67 -12.42 20.44
N ILE A 200 -13.45 -11.61 19.72
CA ILE A 200 -13.68 -11.75 18.29
C ILE A 200 -12.95 -10.77 17.42
N GLU A 201 -12.29 -9.80 18.04
CA GLU A 201 -11.61 -8.70 17.37
C GLU A 201 -10.72 -9.15 16.20
N GLU A 202 -9.96 -10.23 16.38
CA GLU A 202 -9.06 -10.76 15.35
C GLU A 202 -9.76 -11.29 14.09
N TYR A 203 -11.05 -11.62 14.17
CA TYR A 203 -11.81 -12.17 13.05
C TYR A 203 -12.62 -11.11 12.28
N PHE A 204 -12.83 -9.93 12.89
CA PHE A 204 -13.61 -8.82 12.34
C PHE A 204 -12.75 -7.57 12.15
N ASP A 205 -11.54 -7.77 11.62
CA ASP A 205 -10.58 -6.70 11.31
C ASP A 205 -10.99 -5.84 10.10
N SER A 206 -10.30 -4.71 9.92
CA SER A 206 -10.49 -3.82 8.77
C SER A 206 -10.32 -4.51 7.42
N HIS A 207 -9.45 -5.52 7.37
CA HIS A 207 -9.24 -6.36 6.20
C HIS A 207 -10.49 -7.12 5.75
N PHE A 208 -11.43 -7.43 6.65
CA PHE A 208 -12.70 -8.08 6.29
C PHE A 208 -13.76 -7.05 5.87
N LEU A 209 -13.92 -5.98 6.66
CA LEU A 209 -14.97 -5.00 6.42
C LEU A 209 -14.72 -4.16 5.16
N GLU A 210 -13.47 -3.78 4.88
CA GLU A 210 -13.12 -2.93 3.73
C GLU A 210 -13.57 -3.54 2.38
N PRO A 211 -13.23 -4.81 2.06
CA PRO A 211 -13.76 -5.47 0.88
C PRO A 211 -15.27 -5.63 0.90
N ALA A 212 -15.85 -6.05 2.03
CA ALA A 212 -17.30 -6.26 2.14
C ALA A 212 -18.09 -4.97 1.83
N VAL A 213 -17.65 -3.82 2.36
CA VAL A 213 -18.29 -2.53 2.08
C VAL A 213 -18.07 -2.11 0.62
N ARG A 214 -16.86 -2.30 0.07
CA ARG A 214 -16.54 -1.88 -1.30
C ARG A 214 -17.27 -2.72 -2.36
N GLU A 215 -17.34 -4.03 -2.17
CA GLU A 215 -17.86 -4.95 -3.17
C GLU A 215 -19.38 -5.18 -3.05
N ILE A 216 -19.93 -5.16 -1.83
CA ILE A 216 -21.34 -5.49 -1.58
C ILE A 216 -22.14 -4.21 -1.33
N PHE A 217 -21.71 -3.40 -0.37
CA PHE A 217 -22.52 -2.29 0.14
C PHE A 217 -22.54 -1.09 -0.82
N GLN A 218 -21.36 -0.65 -1.29
CA GLN A 218 -21.22 0.51 -2.18
C GLN A 218 -22.03 0.43 -3.48
N PRO A 219 -22.01 -0.67 -4.26
CA PRO A 219 -22.78 -0.72 -5.51
C PRO A 219 -24.28 -0.64 -5.26
N LEU A 220 -24.81 -1.36 -4.26
CA LEU A 220 -26.25 -1.35 -3.95
C LEU A 220 -26.75 0.01 -3.48
N VAL A 221 -25.92 0.77 -2.75
CA VAL A 221 -26.24 2.16 -2.38
C VAL A 221 -26.24 3.07 -3.60
N ARG A 222 -25.33 2.89 -4.56
CA ARG A 222 -25.31 3.64 -5.83
C ARG A 222 -26.55 3.37 -6.68
N ASP A 223 -27.06 2.15 -6.64
CA ASP A 223 -28.29 1.74 -7.32
C ASP A 223 -29.57 2.24 -6.62
N GLY A 224 -29.43 3.00 -5.53
CA GLY A 224 -30.55 3.57 -4.77
C GLY A 224 -31.26 2.56 -3.87
N LYS A 225 -30.62 1.43 -3.54
CA LYS A 225 -31.18 0.36 -2.68
C LYS A 225 -30.39 0.20 -1.37
N PRO A 226 -30.35 1.23 -0.49
CA PRO A 226 -29.57 1.20 0.74
C PRO A 226 -30.10 0.21 1.80
N SER A 227 -31.42 -0.05 1.80
CA SER A 227 -32.04 -1.03 2.70
C SER A 227 -31.50 -2.45 2.42
N GLN A 228 -31.58 -2.88 1.15
CA GLN A 228 -31.02 -4.15 0.68
C GLN A 228 -29.50 -4.22 0.88
N ALA A 229 -28.77 -3.12 0.68
CA ALA A 229 -27.33 -3.06 0.94
C ALA A 229 -26.99 -3.42 2.40
N THR A 230 -27.79 -2.93 3.34
CA THR A 230 -27.61 -3.20 4.77
C THR A 230 -27.89 -4.67 5.09
N VAL A 231 -28.94 -5.25 4.52
CA VAL A 231 -29.26 -6.69 4.66
C VAL A 231 -28.09 -7.54 4.17
N GLN A 232 -27.55 -7.27 2.99
CA GLN A 232 -26.45 -8.03 2.41
C GLN A 232 -25.16 -7.91 3.23
N LEU A 233 -24.89 -6.72 3.78
CA LEU A 233 -23.74 -6.52 4.67
C LEU A 233 -23.88 -7.32 5.97
N VAL A 234 -25.08 -7.35 6.57
CA VAL A 234 -25.35 -8.18 7.76
C VAL A 234 -25.18 -9.66 7.43
N TYR A 235 -25.62 -10.13 6.27
CA TYR A 235 -25.38 -11.50 5.83
C TYR A 235 -23.90 -11.83 5.67
N ALA A 236 -23.10 -10.92 5.11
CA ALA A 236 -21.65 -11.11 5.01
C ALA A 236 -21.00 -11.25 6.41
N ILE A 237 -21.42 -10.43 7.37
CA ILE A 237 -20.94 -10.50 8.77
C ILE A 237 -21.38 -11.81 9.42
N ALA A 238 -22.65 -12.21 9.25
CA ALA A 238 -23.17 -13.45 9.81
C ALA A 238 -22.45 -14.68 9.24
N ARG A 239 -22.13 -14.66 7.94
CA ARG A 239 -21.34 -15.72 7.29
C ARG A 239 -19.93 -15.79 7.86
N GLN A 240 -19.25 -14.64 8.01
CA GLN A 240 -17.91 -14.57 8.61
C GLN A 240 -17.93 -15.09 10.05
N ALA A 241 -18.95 -14.73 10.83
CA ALA A 241 -19.16 -15.23 12.19
C ALA A 241 -19.27 -16.75 12.20
N GLN A 242 -20.10 -17.34 11.33
CA GLN A 242 -20.32 -18.77 11.26
C GLN A 242 -19.05 -19.55 10.85
N GLU A 243 -18.32 -19.06 9.85
CA GLU A 243 -17.08 -19.70 9.39
C GLU A 243 -15.99 -19.66 10.48
N MET A 244 -15.87 -18.55 11.19
CA MET A 244 -14.84 -18.34 12.22
C MET A 244 -15.25 -18.86 13.60
N HIS A 245 -16.53 -19.15 13.85
CA HIS A 245 -17.04 -19.61 15.15
C HIS A 245 -16.30 -20.86 15.65
N THR A 246 -15.99 -21.80 14.75
CA THR A 246 -15.21 -23.00 15.10
C THR A 246 -13.78 -22.70 15.55
N ARG A 247 -13.16 -21.63 15.03
CA ARG A 247 -11.78 -21.23 15.37
C ARG A 247 -11.73 -20.42 16.66
N TRP A 248 -12.74 -19.60 16.90
CA TRP A 248 -12.93 -18.91 18.18
C TRP A 248 -13.15 -19.93 19.30
N THR A 249 -14.09 -20.85 19.14
CA THR A 249 -14.40 -21.87 20.17
C THR A 249 -13.21 -22.81 20.46
N LYS A 250 -12.39 -23.14 19.45
CA LYS A 250 -11.20 -24.00 19.58
C LYS A 250 -9.92 -23.28 20.03
N GLY A 251 -9.95 -21.97 20.29
CA GLY A 251 -8.75 -21.21 20.66
C GLY A 251 -7.99 -21.83 21.84
N MET A 252 -6.73 -22.24 21.61
CA MET A 252 -5.89 -23.06 22.52
C MET A 252 -5.54 -22.38 23.87
N LEU A 253 -5.88 -21.10 24.06
CA LEU A 253 -5.53 -20.30 25.25
C LEU A 253 -6.68 -19.36 25.64
N ALA A 254 -6.98 -19.27 26.93
CA ALA A 254 -7.92 -18.30 27.47
C ALA A 254 -7.50 -16.86 27.12
N LEU A 255 -8.48 -16.03 26.75
CA LEU A 255 -8.32 -14.63 26.32
C LEU A 255 -7.37 -13.74 27.15
N PRO A 256 -7.34 -13.81 28.50
CA PRO A 256 -6.41 -12.97 29.27
C PRO A 256 -4.92 -13.31 29.05
N THR A 257 -4.57 -14.56 28.70
CA THR A 257 -3.18 -14.97 28.49
C THR A 257 -2.70 -14.67 27.06
N ARG A 258 -3.57 -14.76 26.05
CA ARG A 258 -3.23 -14.46 24.64
C ARG A 258 -2.77 -13.01 24.43
N ASN A 259 -3.42 -12.06 25.11
CA ASN A 259 -3.01 -10.63 25.04
C ASN A 259 -1.67 -10.35 25.73
N LYS A 260 -1.35 -11.07 26.81
CA LYS A 260 -0.04 -10.96 27.48
C LYS A 260 1.08 -11.53 26.59
N VAL A 261 0.85 -12.68 25.95
CA VAL A 261 1.81 -13.29 25.01
C VAL A 261 2.05 -12.40 23.79
N ARG A 262 1.01 -11.75 23.26
CA ARG A 262 1.14 -10.80 22.14
C ARG A 262 1.94 -9.54 22.54
N LEU A 263 1.74 -9.04 23.77
CA LEU A 263 2.52 -7.92 24.29
C LEU A 263 4.00 -8.29 24.40
N VAL A 264 4.31 -9.46 24.98
CA VAL A 264 5.68 -9.99 25.06
C VAL A 264 6.29 -10.15 23.67
N GLY A 265 5.55 -10.70 22.71
CA GLY A 265 6.03 -10.84 21.33
C GLY A 265 6.34 -9.51 20.64
N LYS A 266 5.53 -8.46 20.87
CA LYS A 266 5.82 -7.11 20.36
C LYS A 266 7.06 -6.52 21.02
N THR A 267 7.21 -6.64 22.34
CA THR A 267 8.37 -6.13 23.08
C THR A 267 9.66 -6.83 22.66
N VAL A 268 9.63 -8.16 22.47
CA VAL A 268 10.79 -8.93 21.98
C VAL A 268 11.16 -8.52 20.56
N ARG A 269 10.17 -8.31 19.67
CA ARG A 269 10.45 -7.86 18.29
C ARG A 269 11.06 -6.45 18.24
N TYR A 270 10.61 -5.54 19.10
CA TYR A 270 11.21 -4.22 19.26
C TYR A 270 12.63 -4.31 19.84
N GLY A 271 12.84 -5.12 20.87
CA GLY A 271 14.15 -5.35 21.49
C GLY A 271 15.17 -5.96 20.52
N VAL A 272 14.78 -6.96 19.74
CA VAL A 272 15.68 -7.68 18.82
C VAL A 272 15.96 -6.87 17.55
N ARG A 273 15.00 -6.07 17.06
CA ARG A 273 15.14 -5.39 15.78
C ARG A 273 15.65 -3.95 15.90
N GLN A 274 15.24 -3.16 16.90
CA GLN A 274 15.62 -1.73 16.97
C GLN A 274 16.90 -1.48 17.79
N VAL A 275 17.11 -2.22 18.87
CA VAL A 275 18.28 -2.05 19.75
C VAL A 275 19.62 -2.27 19.03
N PRO A 276 19.82 -3.30 18.18
CA PRO A 276 21.11 -3.45 17.50
C PRO A 276 21.42 -2.30 16.54
N TYR A 277 20.43 -1.67 15.90
CA TYR A 277 20.69 -0.49 15.06
C TYR A 277 21.12 0.73 15.88
N LEU A 278 20.61 0.90 17.10
CA LEU A 278 21.05 1.98 17.99
C LEU A 278 22.49 1.75 18.47
N VAL A 279 22.84 0.50 18.81
CA VAL A 279 24.22 0.16 19.21
C VAL A 279 25.20 0.35 18.05
N VAL A 280 24.86 -0.12 16.85
CA VAL A 280 25.67 0.10 15.64
C VAL A 280 25.78 1.58 15.31
N GLY A 281 24.69 2.34 15.46
CA GLY A 281 24.69 3.79 15.28
C GLY A 281 25.67 4.49 16.22
N VAL A 282 25.64 4.17 17.52
CA VAL A 282 26.56 4.76 18.50
C VAL A 282 28.02 4.44 18.18
N LEU A 283 28.33 3.17 17.83
CA LEU A 283 29.69 2.77 17.44
C LEU A 283 30.18 3.49 16.17
N PHE A 284 29.30 3.70 15.19
CA PHE A 284 29.64 4.44 13.98
C PHE A 284 29.94 5.91 14.28
N PHE A 285 29.12 6.56 15.13
CA PHE A 285 29.34 7.94 15.52
C PHE A 285 30.63 8.13 16.31
N THR A 286 30.97 7.23 17.24
CA THR A 286 32.23 7.31 18.00
C THR A 286 33.45 7.07 17.12
N ALA A 287 33.37 6.18 16.13
CA ALA A 287 34.44 5.99 15.15
C ALA A 287 34.62 7.24 14.26
N CYS A 288 33.52 7.85 13.81
CA CYS A 288 33.57 9.07 13.02
C CYS A 288 34.14 10.26 13.81
N THR A 289 33.76 10.42 15.07
CA THR A 289 34.30 11.49 15.92
C THR A 289 35.78 11.27 16.22
N ALA A 290 36.20 10.03 16.50
CA ALA A 290 37.62 9.71 16.69
C ALA A 290 38.44 9.99 15.42
N TRP A 291 37.94 9.62 14.25
CA TRP A 291 38.59 9.92 12.96
C TRP A 291 38.69 11.42 12.71
N LEU A 292 37.62 12.18 12.95
CA LEU A 292 37.63 13.64 12.83
C LEU A 292 38.60 14.29 13.81
N VAL A 293 38.64 13.84 15.06
CA VAL A 293 39.58 14.35 16.07
C VAL A 293 41.03 14.06 15.66
N SER A 294 41.31 12.86 15.12
CA SER A 294 42.63 12.53 14.58
C SER A 294 43.04 13.48 13.45
N GLN A 295 42.12 13.80 12.52
CA GLN A 295 42.40 14.76 11.45
C GLN A 295 42.63 16.19 11.96
N VAL A 296 41.96 16.60 13.04
CA VAL A 296 42.17 17.91 13.66
C VAL A 296 43.52 17.95 14.37
N LEU A 297 43.90 16.88 15.07
CA LEU A 297 45.21 16.77 15.71
C LEU A 297 46.37 16.88 14.70
N ASP A 298 46.20 16.37 13.48
CA ASP A 298 47.17 16.53 12.39
C ASP A 298 47.39 18.00 11.95
N THR A 299 46.46 18.91 12.28
CA THR A 299 46.59 20.35 11.97
C THR A 299 47.30 21.16 13.06
N VAL A 300 47.60 20.52 14.19
CA VAL A 300 48.18 21.16 15.37
C VAL A 300 49.63 20.71 15.55
N CYS A 301 50.53 21.66 15.77
CA CYS A 301 51.94 21.33 16.00
C CYS A 301 52.12 20.58 17.34
N PRO A 302 52.84 19.43 17.38
CA PRO A 302 53.02 18.66 18.61
C PRO A 302 53.90 19.35 19.66
N LYS A 303 54.67 20.38 19.27
CA LYS A 303 55.58 21.12 20.18
C LYS A 303 54.94 22.36 20.80
N CYS A 304 54.29 23.18 19.97
CA CYS A 304 53.76 24.49 20.41
C CYS A 304 52.23 24.57 20.44
N HIS A 305 51.53 23.49 20.06
CA HIS A 305 50.06 23.39 20.03
C HIS A 305 49.34 24.49 19.23
N HIS A 306 50.05 25.24 18.38
CA HIS A 306 49.45 26.18 17.45
C HIS A 306 49.07 25.51 16.13
N LEU A 307 48.08 26.12 15.47
CA LEU A 307 47.60 25.70 14.16
C LEU A 307 48.72 25.85 13.10
N MET A 308 48.92 24.80 12.31
CA MET A 308 49.88 24.82 11.21
C MET A 308 49.24 25.39 9.94
N SER A 309 50.07 26.01 9.09
CA SER A 309 49.65 26.48 7.77
C SER A 309 49.96 25.44 6.70
N ARG A 310 49.04 25.23 5.77
CA ARG A 310 49.25 24.31 4.65
C ARG A 310 50.10 24.98 3.59
N VAL A 311 51.20 24.33 3.22
CA VAL A 311 52.10 24.82 2.17
C VAL A 311 51.52 24.47 0.80
N ARG A 312 51.38 25.47 -0.07
CA ARG A 312 50.93 25.29 -1.48
C ARG A 312 51.98 25.71 -2.51
N ASP A 313 53.07 26.37 -2.10
CA ASP A 313 54.03 26.95 -3.03
C ASP A 313 55.04 25.91 -3.53
N ASP A 314 55.13 25.72 -4.85
CA ASP A 314 55.97 24.70 -5.50
C ASP A 314 57.44 24.79 -5.10
N ALA A 315 58.00 26.00 -5.02
CA ALA A 315 59.40 26.22 -4.65
C ALA A 315 59.71 25.80 -3.22
N THR A 316 58.72 25.88 -2.32
CA THR A 316 58.87 25.44 -0.93
C THR A 316 58.62 23.95 -0.79
N LEU A 317 57.70 23.38 -1.58
CA LEU A 317 57.44 21.94 -1.64
C LEU A 317 58.67 21.17 -2.13
N GLN A 318 59.33 21.64 -3.19
CA GLN A 318 60.53 21.01 -3.75
C GLN A 318 61.71 20.98 -2.77
N LYS A 319 61.83 21.97 -1.89
CA LYS A 319 62.87 22.02 -0.84
C LYS A 319 62.58 21.06 0.32
N LEU A 320 61.32 20.78 0.58
CA LEU A 320 60.87 20.00 1.73
C LEU A 320 60.70 18.51 1.42
N MET A 321 60.36 18.16 0.18
CA MET A 321 60.11 16.78 -0.25
C MET A 321 61.34 16.15 -0.91
N THR A 322 61.41 14.81 -0.87
CA THR A 322 62.37 14.10 -1.73
C THR A 322 61.94 14.23 -3.20
N ARG A 323 62.90 14.15 -4.13
CA ARG A 323 62.63 14.23 -5.57
C ARG A 323 61.53 13.23 -6.02
N GLY A 324 61.53 12.03 -5.45
CA GLY A 324 60.52 11.01 -5.73
C GLY A 324 59.10 11.42 -5.33
N GLN A 325 58.92 11.94 -4.10
CA GLN A 325 57.63 12.40 -3.59
C GLN A 325 57.08 13.59 -4.40
N TYR A 326 57.95 14.54 -4.75
CA TYR A 326 57.55 15.69 -5.56
C TYR A 326 57.07 15.25 -6.96
N LEU A 327 57.75 14.30 -7.60
CA LEU A 327 57.32 13.75 -8.88
C LEU A 327 55.98 13.01 -8.80
N GLU A 328 55.73 12.26 -7.72
CA GLU A 328 54.43 11.62 -7.53
C GLU A 328 53.28 12.64 -7.37
N LEU A 329 53.53 13.75 -6.66
CA LEU A 329 52.58 14.84 -6.49
C LEU A 329 52.28 15.53 -7.83
N MET A 330 53.33 15.88 -8.58
CA MET A 330 53.22 16.57 -9.87
C MET A 330 52.52 15.71 -10.93
N ASN A 331 52.77 14.39 -10.92
CA ASN A 331 52.12 13.46 -11.82
C ASN A 331 50.69 13.08 -11.38
N GLY A 332 50.25 13.52 -10.20
CA GLY A 332 48.94 13.18 -9.62
C GLY A 332 48.79 11.72 -9.20
N CYS A 333 49.91 11.03 -8.97
CA CYS A 333 49.95 9.61 -8.58
C CYS A 333 49.63 9.42 -7.10
N SER A 334 50.10 10.34 -6.26
CA SER A 334 49.85 10.36 -4.83
C SER A 334 49.60 11.79 -4.35
N TYR A 335 48.78 11.92 -3.32
CA TYR A 335 48.53 13.21 -2.69
C TYR A 335 49.30 13.33 -1.39
N TYR A 336 50.10 14.40 -1.27
CA TYR A 336 50.81 14.73 -0.04
C TYR A 336 50.21 15.98 0.60
N ARG A 337 49.96 15.90 1.90
CA ARG A 337 49.58 17.06 2.72
C ARG A 337 50.81 17.47 3.52
N VAL A 338 51.38 18.63 3.18
CA VAL A 338 52.53 19.19 3.89
C VAL A 338 52.11 20.43 4.67
N TRP A 339 52.44 20.40 5.95
CA TRP A 339 52.11 21.45 6.91
C TRP A 339 53.39 22.08 7.45
N LYS A 340 53.38 23.41 7.62
CA LYS A 340 54.46 24.19 8.22
C LYS A 340 53.93 24.99 9.41
N CYS A 341 54.62 24.89 10.54
CA CYS A 341 54.35 25.72 11.71
C CYS A 341 54.99 27.10 11.53
N PRO A 342 54.26 28.21 11.74
CA PRO A 342 54.81 29.56 11.64
C PRO A 342 55.62 30.00 12.87
N HIS A 343 55.45 29.36 14.03
CA HIS A 343 56.01 29.83 15.32
C HIS A 343 57.29 29.12 15.76
N CYS A 344 57.57 27.91 15.27
CA CYS A 344 58.79 27.18 15.66
C CYS A 344 59.94 27.47 14.69
N ALA A 345 61.05 28.01 15.19
CA ALA A 345 62.26 28.26 14.40
C ALA A 345 63.01 26.97 14.02
N ASP A 346 63.02 25.96 14.91
CA ASP A 346 63.80 24.72 14.75
C ASP A 346 62.95 23.51 14.30
N GLY A 347 61.83 23.76 13.62
CA GLY A 347 60.74 22.79 13.49
C GLY A 347 60.27 22.52 12.07
N HIS A 348 61.17 22.09 11.17
CA HIS A 348 60.78 21.40 9.94
C HIS A 348 60.13 20.01 10.22
N SER A 349 59.36 19.85 11.29
CA SER A 349 58.56 18.64 11.52
C SER A 349 57.34 18.71 10.60
N VAL A 350 57.60 18.52 9.32
CA VAL A 350 56.62 18.18 8.31
C VAL A 350 56.17 16.77 8.65
N VAL A 351 54.98 16.65 9.22
CA VAL A 351 54.34 15.34 9.35
C VAL A 351 53.71 15.05 7.98
N LEU A 352 54.27 14.06 7.27
CA LEU A 352 53.68 13.47 6.08
C LEU A 352 52.44 12.68 6.51
N CYS A 353 51.32 13.37 6.72
CA CYS A 353 50.07 12.71 7.04
C CYS A 353 49.47 12.14 5.75
N SER A 354 49.61 10.82 5.61
CA SER A 354 48.99 9.93 4.62
C SER A 354 49.47 10.06 3.16
N ARG A 355 49.88 8.92 2.60
CA ARG A 355 49.97 8.70 1.14
C ARG A 355 48.59 8.20 0.70
N ASP A 356 47.69 9.12 0.37
CA ASP A 356 46.41 8.75 -0.23
C ASP A 356 46.68 8.35 -1.68
N LEU A 357 46.67 7.04 -1.95
CA LEU A 357 46.97 6.50 -3.26
C LEU A 357 45.76 6.70 -4.18
N HIS A 358 45.95 7.39 -5.30
CA HIS A 358 44.92 7.44 -6.32
C HIS A 358 44.92 6.13 -7.10
N GLN A 359 43.75 5.50 -7.28
CA GLN A 359 43.58 4.32 -8.15
C GLN A 359 43.72 4.67 -9.65
N SER A 360 44.64 5.55 -10.01
CA SER A 360 44.93 5.84 -11.40
C SER A 360 45.86 4.77 -11.96
N THR A 361 45.48 4.17 -13.08
CA THR A 361 46.29 3.18 -13.81
C THR A 361 47.57 3.76 -14.43
N LYS A 362 47.82 5.07 -14.21
CA LYS A 362 48.89 5.84 -14.87
C LYS A 362 50.25 5.70 -14.20
N CYS A 363 50.29 5.40 -12.89
CA CYS A 363 51.54 5.40 -12.13
C CYS A 363 51.77 4.06 -11.46
N LEU A 364 52.84 3.37 -11.85
CA LEU A 364 53.25 2.11 -11.23
C LEU A 364 54.37 2.34 -10.21
N GLN A 365 54.43 1.49 -9.20
CA GLN A 365 55.51 1.52 -8.21
C GLN A 365 56.81 1.01 -8.85
N CYS A 366 57.89 1.78 -8.72
CA CYS A 366 59.22 1.34 -9.10
C CYS A 366 59.73 0.28 -8.11
N MET A 367 60.29 -0.82 -8.60
CA MET A 367 60.87 -1.86 -7.74
C MET A 367 62.18 -1.43 -7.07
N ASP A 368 62.93 -0.52 -7.72
CA ASP A 368 64.25 -0.09 -7.22
C ASP A 368 64.13 1.09 -6.25
N CYS A 369 63.32 2.12 -6.57
CA CYS A 369 63.18 3.31 -5.73
C CYS A 369 61.86 3.38 -4.93
N GLN A 370 60.96 2.40 -5.06
CA GLN A 370 59.67 2.29 -4.34
C GLN A 370 58.67 3.44 -4.51
N TYR A 371 59.01 4.49 -5.27
CA TYR A 371 58.13 5.60 -5.64
C TYR A 371 57.23 5.26 -6.86
N TYR A 372 56.02 5.81 -6.90
CA TYR A 372 55.01 5.70 -7.97
C TYR A 372 55.29 6.67 -9.11
N THR A 373 56.44 6.51 -9.76
CA THR A 373 56.89 7.37 -10.86
C THR A 373 57.18 6.59 -12.15
N CYS A 374 56.82 5.30 -12.19
CA CYS A 374 56.99 4.48 -13.38
C CYS A 374 55.85 4.69 -14.38
N GLY A 375 56.21 5.05 -15.61
CA GLY A 375 55.35 4.95 -16.78
C GLY A 375 55.44 3.57 -17.42
N LEU A 376 54.35 3.14 -18.06
CA LEU A 376 54.27 1.90 -18.82
C LEU A 376 53.99 2.21 -20.28
N GLU A 377 54.96 1.96 -21.14
CA GLU A 377 54.79 1.99 -22.60
C GLU A 377 54.47 0.58 -23.11
N LYS A 378 53.50 0.49 -24.02
CA LYS A 378 53.00 -0.78 -24.57
C LYS A 378 53.20 -0.78 -26.07
N GLN A 379 54.03 -1.67 -26.57
CA GLN A 379 54.26 -1.85 -28.00
C GLN A 379 53.95 -3.30 -28.40
N ILE A 380 53.17 -3.49 -29.47
CA ILE A 380 52.95 -4.81 -30.05
C ILE A 380 54.09 -5.03 -31.05
N VAL A 381 54.96 -6.01 -30.76
CA VAL A 381 56.09 -6.35 -31.65
C VAL A 381 55.62 -7.28 -32.75
N LYS A 382 54.76 -8.24 -32.40
CA LYS A 382 54.16 -9.19 -33.35
C LYS A 382 52.71 -9.48 -32.95
N LEU A 383 51.78 -9.37 -33.89
CA LEU A 383 50.38 -9.76 -33.65
C LEU A 383 50.25 -11.30 -33.71
N PRO A 384 49.35 -11.90 -32.91
CA PRO A 384 49.09 -13.34 -32.97
C PRO A 384 48.41 -13.73 -34.29
N SER A 385 48.82 -14.87 -34.85
CA SER A 385 48.20 -15.50 -36.02
C SER A 385 47.49 -16.79 -35.61
N LYS A 386 46.88 -17.53 -36.56
CA LYS A 386 46.23 -18.81 -36.25
C LYS A 386 47.21 -19.87 -35.75
N ASP A 387 48.44 -19.82 -36.25
CA ASP A 387 49.44 -20.86 -36.03
C ASP A 387 50.56 -20.43 -35.08
N GLU A 388 50.76 -19.12 -34.87
CA GLU A 388 51.85 -18.57 -34.06
C GLU A 388 51.34 -17.55 -33.02
N ASP A 389 51.88 -17.63 -31.81
CA ASP A 389 51.63 -16.64 -30.76
C ASP A 389 52.23 -15.26 -31.11
N GLY A 390 51.56 -14.22 -30.66
CA GLY A 390 52.03 -12.84 -30.76
C GLY A 390 52.98 -12.48 -29.62
N LEU A 391 53.67 -11.35 -29.75
CA LEU A 391 54.56 -10.82 -28.74
C LEU A 391 54.25 -9.35 -28.47
N LYS A 392 54.05 -9.04 -27.20
CA LYS A 392 53.87 -7.67 -26.72
C LYS A 392 55.03 -7.27 -25.84
N LYS A 393 55.68 -6.16 -26.19
CA LYS A 393 56.74 -5.55 -25.39
C LYS A 393 56.14 -4.52 -24.44
N LEU A 394 56.44 -4.67 -23.16
CA LEU A 394 56.15 -3.71 -22.11
C LEU A 394 57.47 -3.07 -21.65
N THR A 395 57.56 -1.75 -21.78
CA THR A 395 58.73 -0.99 -21.30
C THR A 395 58.30 -0.19 -20.07
N TYR A 396 58.90 -0.51 -18.93
CA TYR A 396 58.73 0.24 -17.68
C TYR A 396 59.85 1.25 -17.59
N SER A 397 59.56 2.54 -17.41
CA SER A 397 60.57 3.58 -17.24
C SER A 397 60.24 4.46 -16.04
N CYS A 398 61.17 4.58 -15.09
CA CYS A 398 61.00 5.41 -13.90
C CYS A 398 61.53 6.83 -14.12
N ALA A 399 60.72 7.86 -13.87
CA ALA A 399 61.16 9.26 -13.99
C ALA A 399 62.12 9.71 -12.86
N ASN A 400 62.16 8.99 -11.74
CA ASN A 400 63.00 9.33 -10.59
C ASN A 400 64.40 8.70 -10.67
N CYS A 401 64.51 7.38 -10.84
CA CYS A 401 65.80 6.69 -10.92
C CYS A 401 66.30 6.46 -12.36
N HIS A 402 65.49 6.77 -13.37
CA HIS A 402 65.81 6.57 -14.80
C HIS A 402 66.13 5.11 -15.20
N ILE A 403 65.89 4.15 -14.31
CA ILE A 403 66.04 2.72 -14.61
C ILE A 403 64.81 2.25 -15.39
N GLY A 404 65.07 1.56 -16.51
CA GLY A 404 64.05 0.93 -17.34
C GLY A 404 64.17 -0.58 -17.35
N ARG A 405 63.03 -1.28 -17.40
CA ARG A 405 62.97 -2.74 -17.60
C ARG A 405 62.05 -3.07 -18.74
N GLU A 406 62.45 -4.03 -19.56
CA GLU A 406 61.67 -4.53 -20.69
C GLU A 406 61.15 -5.93 -20.37
N VAL A 407 59.85 -6.14 -20.52
CA VAL A 407 59.19 -7.44 -20.33
C VAL A 407 58.45 -7.81 -21.61
N LEU A 408 58.71 -9.01 -22.11
CA LEU A 408 58.01 -9.57 -23.27
C LEU A 408 56.88 -10.48 -22.77
N LEU A 409 55.65 -10.14 -23.14
CA LEU A 409 54.46 -10.94 -22.85
C LEU A 409 54.03 -11.70 -24.11
N PRO A 410 53.84 -13.03 -24.04
CA PRO A 410 53.22 -13.78 -25.12
C PRO A 410 51.73 -13.40 -25.23
N LEU A 411 51.29 -13.06 -26.44
CA LEU A 411 49.89 -12.91 -26.80
C LEU A 411 49.42 -14.23 -27.38
N TYR A 412 48.75 -15.04 -26.58
CA TYR A 412 48.28 -16.35 -27.02
C TYR A 412 47.31 -16.24 -28.18
N ARG A 413 47.44 -17.16 -29.13
CA ARG A 413 46.51 -17.32 -30.24
C ARG A 413 45.06 -17.48 -29.75
N PRO A 414 44.07 -16.94 -30.47
CA PRO A 414 42.68 -17.24 -30.18
C PRO A 414 42.45 -18.74 -30.42
N VAL A 415 42.15 -19.48 -29.36
CA VAL A 415 41.71 -20.87 -29.49
C VAL A 415 40.41 -20.82 -30.28
N ALA A 416 40.42 -21.36 -31.51
CA ALA A 416 39.17 -21.68 -32.18
C ALA A 416 38.45 -22.65 -31.25
N MET A 417 37.39 -22.21 -30.58
CA MET A 417 36.46 -23.16 -30.00
C MET A 417 36.01 -24.01 -31.16
N GLU A 418 36.39 -25.30 -31.17
CA GLU A 418 35.85 -26.30 -32.07
C GLU A 418 34.33 -26.21 -31.91
N THR A 419 33.69 -25.46 -32.79
CA THR A 419 32.27 -25.13 -32.64
C THR A 419 31.41 -26.32 -33.00
N GLU A 420 31.99 -27.44 -33.44
CA GLU A 420 31.26 -28.64 -33.84
C GLU A 420 32.07 -29.94 -33.63
N LYS A 421 32.40 -30.30 -32.38
CA LYS A 421 32.28 -31.72 -32.01
C LYS A 421 30.87 -31.90 -31.49
N LYS A 422 29.95 -32.26 -32.39
CA LYS A 422 28.58 -32.54 -32.01
C LYS A 422 28.61 -33.78 -31.11
N TRP A 423 27.89 -33.74 -29.99
CA TRP A 423 27.95 -34.78 -28.95
C TRP A 423 27.61 -36.20 -29.45
N PHE A 424 27.13 -36.36 -30.68
CA PHE A 424 26.73 -37.61 -31.31
C PHE A 424 27.78 -38.25 -32.22
N ASP A 425 28.98 -37.67 -32.39
CA ASP A 425 30.02 -38.31 -33.22
C ASP A 425 30.50 -39.66 -32.65
N PHE A 426 30.39 -39.89 -31.33
CA PHE A 426 30.65 -41.21 -30.74
C PHE A 426 29.64 -42.28 -31.18
N LEU A 427 28.42 -41.90 -31.59
CA LEU A 427 27.41 -42.84 -32.09
C LEU A 427 27.78 -43.35 -33.49
N LEU A 428 28.44 -42.52 -34.29
CA LEU A 428 28.93 -42.92 -35.61
C LEU A 428 30.11 -43.87 -35.51
N GLU A 429 31.05 -43.64 -34.58
CA GLU A 429 32.17 -44.55 -34.30
C GLU A 429 31.69 -45.93 -33.80
N GLY A 430 30.67 -45.97 -32.93
CA GLY A 430 30.05 -47.23 -32.47
C GLY A 430 29.38 -48.03 -33.61
N SER A 431 28.76 -47.36 -34.59
CA SER A 431 28.11 -48.01 -35.72
C SER A 431 29.09 -48.67 -36.70
N GLN A 432 30.29 -48.11 -36.86
CA GLN A 432 31.32 -48.66 -37.74
C GLN A 432 32.00 -49.90 -37.13
N SER A 433 32.10 -49.96 -35.79
CA SER A 433 32.58 -51.14 -35.07
C SER A 433 31.68 -52.37 -35.31
N HIS A 434 30.35 -52.20 -35.22
CA HIS A 434 29.39 -53.29 -35.41
C HIS A 434 29.26 -53.78 -36.87
N LYS A 435 29.54 -52.92 -37.86
CA LYS A 435 29.55 -53.32 -39.28
C LYS A 435 30.74 -54.21 -39.65
N LYS A 436 31.87 -54.11 -38.94
CA LYS A 436 33.02 -55.01 -39.14
C LYS A 436 32.80 -56.40 -38.53
N THR A 437 32.05 -56.51 -37.44
CA THR A 437 31.77 -57.81 -36.79
C THR A 437 30.73 -58.64 -37.54
N SER A 438 29.81 -58.02 -38.26
CA SER A 438 28.73 -58.70 -39.00
C SER A 438 29.12 -59.19 -40.40
N ALA A 439 30.30 -58.82 -40.91
CA ALA A 439 30.82 -59.31 -42.20
C ALA A 439 31.59 -60.65 -42.10
N ASN A 440 31.81 -61.19 -40.90
CA ASN A 440 32.72 -62.32 -40.66
C ASN A 440 32.06 -63.64 -40.22
N LEU A 441 30.76 -63.80 -40.39
CA LEU A 441 30.08 -65.08 -40.16
C LEU A 441 29.41 -65.55 -41.46
N LYS A 442 30.15 -66.35 -42.24
CA LYS A 442 29.62 -67.22 -43.31
C LYS A 442 29.18 -68.57 -42.71
N PRO A 443 28.22 -69.27 -43.35
CA PRO A 443 27.50 -70.41 -42.77
C PRO A 443 28.35 -71.65 -42.52
#